data_AF-A0AAJ5E932-F1
#
_entry.id   AF-A0AAJ5E932-F1
#
_cell.length_a   1.000
_cell.length_b   1.000
_cell.length_c   1.000
_cell.angle_alpha   90.00
_cell.angle_beta   90.00
_cell.angle_gamma   90.00
#
_symmetry.space_group_name_H-M   'P 1'
#
loop_
_entity.id
_entity.type
_entity.pdbx_description
1 polymer ?
#
loop_
_entity_poly.entity_id
_entity_poly.type
_entity_poly.pdbx_seq_one_letter_code
_entity_poly.pdbx_strand_id
1 'polypeptide(L)'
;MSANPKTRRQRPCPDCGAALIRRSSNSEHLLLSKTLLVCKSAVCGATFTGIDEITHRLSPPSQPNTDIQLPYAPSAVRRGVLLALGLSTENEQPISLIPNFGELESRP
;
A
#
# COMPACT_ATOMS: atom_id res chain seq x y z
N MET A 1 14.22 27.26 18.89
CA MET A 1 12.99 26.49 19.18
C MET A 1 12.70 25.61 17.97
N SER A 2 13.31 24.43 17.89
CA SER A 2 13.16 23.53 16.74
C SER A 2 11.82 22.80 16.79
N ALA A 3 10.96 23.05 15.81
CA ALA A 3 9.73 22.30 15.62
C ALA A 3 10.06 20.86 15.20
N ASN A 4 9.60 19.89 16.01
CA ASN A 4 9.78 18.46 15.79
C ASN A 4 8.91 17.98 14.60
N PRO A 5 9.48 17.41 13.52
CA PRO A 5 8.77 17.17 12.26
C PRO A 5 7.88 15.91 12.23
N LYS A 6 7.45 15.38 13.38
CA LYS A 6 6.46 14.27 13.42
C LYS A 6 5.02 14.76 13.28
N THR A 7 4.79 15.85 12.55
CA THR A 7 3.42 16.29 12.24
C THR A 7 2.87 15.37 11.14
N ARG A 8 2.17 14.29 11.55
CA ARG A 8 1.24 13.60 10.64
C ARG A 8 0.38 14.69 10.01
N ARG A 9 0.40 14.80 8.68
CA ARG A 9 -0.42 15.79 7.96
C ARG A 9 -1.89 15.49 8.27
N GLN A 10 -2.47 16.25 9.19
CA GLN A 10 -3.88 16.12 9.58
C GLN A 10 -4.72 16.80 8.51
N ARG A 11 -5.82 16.15 8.08
CA ARG A 11 -6.74 16.73 7.11
C ARG A 11 -7.47 17.92 7.76
N PRO A 12 -7.64 19.06 7.06
CA PRO A 12 -8.40 20.18 7.57
C PRO A 12 -9.91 19.88 7.53
N CYS A 13 -10.64 20.40 8.51
CA CYS A 13 -12.10 20.40 8.54
C CYS A 13 -12.63 21.33 7.43
N PRO A 14 -13.60 20.89 6.61
CA PRO A 14 -14.17 21.73 5.55
C PRO A 14 -14.91 22.96 6.10
N ASP A 15 -15.46 22.89 7.31
CA ASP A 15 -16.30 23.96 7.86
C ASP A 15 -15.51 25.07 8.56
N CYS A 16 -14.44 24.71 9.28
CA CYS A 16 -13.69 25.67 10.11
C CYS A 16 -12.17 25.65 9.90
N GLY A 17 -11.66 24.80 9.01
CA GLY A 17 -10.22 24.67 8.74
C GLY A 17 -9.39 24.02 9.85
N ALA A 18 -9.97 23.79 11.04
CA ALA A 18 -9.29 23.12 12.14
C ALA A 18 -8.95 21.66 11.79
N ALA A 19 -7.95 21.08 12.44
CA ALA A 19 -7.51 19.72 12.11
C ALA A 19 -8.55 18.65 12.50
N LEU A 20 -8.70 17.64 11.63
CA LEU A 20 -9.49 16.44 11.91
C LEU A 20 -8.64 15.39 12.64
N ILE A 21 -9.22 14.81 13.69
CA ILE A 21 -8.62 13.75 14.50
C ILE A 21 -9.35 12.44 14.21
N ARG A 22 -8.58 11.38 13.93
CA ARG A 22 -9.10 10.01 13.84
C ARG A 22 -9.49 9.50 15.22
N ARG A 23 -10.73 9.05 15.37
CA ARG A 23 -11.26 8.40 16.58
C ARG A 23 -11.15 6.89 16.52
N SER A 24 -11.56 6.32 15.40
CA SER A 24 -11.51 4.88 15.15
C SER A 24 -11.25 4.62 13.68
N SER A 25 -10.64 3.48 13.39
CA SER A 25 -10.48 2.94 12.04
C SER A 25 -10.84 1.47 12.06
N ASN A 26 -11.69 1.06 11.12
CA ASN A 26 -12.07 -0.33 10.92
C ASN A 26 -11.56 -0.78 9.55
N SER A 27 -10.84 -1.92 9.52
CA SER A 27 -10.34 -2.52 8.30
C SER A 27 -11.44 -3.36 7.68
N GLU A 28 -11.94 -2.97 6.51
CA GLU A 28 -12.97 -3.74 5.80
C GLU A 28 -12.36 -4.81 4.90
N HIS A 29 -11.23 -4.48 4.25
CA HIS A 29 -10.46 -5.37 3.42
C HIS A 29 -8.97 -5.06 3.59
N LEU A 30 -8.08 -5.92 3.07
CA LEU A 30 -6.63 -5.72 3.10
C LEU A 30 -6.17 -4.37 2.50
N LEU A 31 -6.96 -3.81 1.60
CA LEU A 31 -6.65 -2.58 0.86
C LEU A 31 -7.58 -1.41 1.21
N LEU A 32 -8.57 -1.61 2.08
CA LEU A 32 -9.64 -0.66 2.35
C LEU A 32 -9.92 -0.56 3.85
N SER A 33 -9.92 0.67 4.37
CA SER A 33 -10.35 0.95 5.74
C SER A 33 -11.31 2.14 5.82
N LYS A 34 -12.30 2.04 6.71
CA LYS A 34 -13.19 3.15 7.07
C LYS A 34 -12.73 3.78 8.37
N THR A 35 -12.70 5.11 8.40
CA THR A 35 -12.20 5.89 9.53
C THR A 35 -13.24 6.90 9.99
N LEU A 36 -13.49 6.97 11.30
CA LEU A 36 -14.28 8.04 11.91
C LEU A 36 -13.34 9.19 12.31
N LEU A 37 -13.67 10.38 11.84
CA LEU A 37 -12.93 11.62 12.05
C LEU A 37 -13.79 12.60 12.84
N VAL A 38 -13.17 13.38 13.71
CA VAL A 38 -13.85 14.43 14.49
C VAL A 38 -13.00 15.70 14.46
N CYS A 39 -13.66 16.83 14.25
CA CYS A 39 -13.02 18.14 14.31
C CYS A 39 -12.44 18.39 15.69
N LYS A 40 -11.18 18.85 15.74
CA LYS A 40 -10.50 19.20 17.00
C LYS A 40 -11.11 20.44 17.67
N SER A 41 -11.69 21.36 16.89
CA SER A 41 -12.32 22.55 17.44
C SER A 41 -13.60 22.16 18.17
N ALA A 42 -13.64 22.38 19.49
CA ALA A 42 -14.81 22.07 20.32
C ALA A 42 -16.05 22.88 19.94
N VAL A 43 -15.87 24.06 19.34
CA VAL A 43 -16.96 24.89 18.83
C VAL A 43 -17.58 24.29 17.57
N CYS A 44 -16.75 23.72 16.68
CA CYS A 44 -17.23 23.10 15.45
C CYS A 44 -17.80 21.70 15.72
N GLY A 45 -17.04 20.83 16.41
CA GLY A 45 -17.50 19.49 16.82
C GLY A 45 -17.88 18.53 15.70
N ALA A 46 -17.77 18.93 14.43
CA ALA A 46 -18.25 18.15 13.29
C ALA A 46 -17.59 16.78 13.21
N THR A 47 -18.39 15.78 12.84
CA THR A 47 -17.97 14.38 12.69
C THR A 47 -18.04 13.99 11.23
N PHE A 48 -17.06 13.21 10.78
CA PHE A 48 -16.93 12.78 9.39
C PHE A 48 -16.58 11.31 9.32
N THR A 49 -16.95 10.67 8.24
CA THR A 49 -16.43 9.35 7.86
C THR A 49 -15.52 9.51 6.65
N GLY A 50 -14.40 8.80 6.67
CA GLY A 50 -13.42 8.77 5.59
C GLY A 50 -13.13 7.34 5.18
N ILE A 51 -12.74 7.18 3.93
CA ILE A 51 -12.26 5.92 3.37
C ILE A 51 -10.79 6.11 3.02
N ASP A 52 -9.97 5.14 3.40
CA ASP A 52 -8.57 5.03 2.98
C ASP A 52 -8.42 3.75 2.15
N GLU A 53 -8.05 3.93 0.88
CA GLU A 53 -8.03 2.88 -0.13
C GLU A 53 -6.70 2.87 -0.87
N ILE A 54 -6.08 1.68 -0.95
CA ILE A 54 -4.93 1.43 -1.82
C ILE A 54 -5.47 1.03 -3.20
N THR A 55 -5.46 1.97 -4.14
CA THR A 55 -6.04 1.75 -5.48
C THR A 55 -5.08 1.12 -6.47
N HIS A 56 -3.78 1.44 -6.37
CA HIS A 56 -2.77 0.98 -7.34
C HIS A 56 -1.46 0.63 -6.65
N ARG A 57 -0.78 -0.39 -7.17
CA ARG A 57 0.61 -0.70 -6.82
C ARG A 57 1.54 0.07 -7.75
N LEU A 58 2.37 0.95 -7.19
CA LEU A 58 3.32 1.75 -7.96
C LEU A 58 4.63 1.01 -8.27
N SER A 59 5.02 0.06 -7.42
CA SER A 59 6.23 -0.75 -7.60
C SER A 59 6.03 -2.17 -7.04
N PRO A 60 6.74 -3.19 -7.56
CA PRO A 60 6.72 -4.53 -6.97
C PRO A 60 7.33 -4.51 -5.55
N PRO A 61 6.87 -5.40 -4.65
CA PRO A 61 7.50 -5.57 -3.35
C PRO A 61 8.86 -6.28 -3.48
N SER A 62 9.84 -5.90 -2.66
CA SER A 62 11.15 -6.59 -2.63
C SER A 62 11.03 -8.05 -2.15
N GLN A 63 10.01 -8.36 -1.36
CA GLN A 63 9.65 -9.70 -0.92
C GLN A 63 8.17 -9.95 -1.24
N PRO A 64 7.84 -10.73 -2.29
CA PRO A 64 6.47 -11.06 -2.62
C PRO A 64 5.85 -12.00 -1.58
N ASN A 65 4.54 -11.92 -1.39
CA ASN A 65 3.82 -12.86 -0.54
C ASN A 65 3.88 -14.28 -1.13
N THR A 66 4.46 -15.22 -0.39
CA THR A 66 4.65 -16.63 -0.79
C THR A 66 3.36 -17.42 -0.89
N ASP A 67 2.31 -16.98 -0.19
CA ASP A 67 0.98 -17.59 -0.27
C ASP A 67 0.31 -17.28 -1.61
N ILE A 68 0.79 -16.24 -2.31
CA ILE A 68 0.31 -15.82 -3.62
C ILE A 68 1.15 -16.54 -4.70
N GLN A 69 0.82 -17.80 -4.93
CA GLN A 69 1.45 -18.63 -5.96
C GLN A 69 0.74 -18.46 -7.30
N LEU A 70 0.90 -17.30 -7.96
CA LEU A 70 0.41 -17.16 -9.33
C LEU A 70 1.32 -17.97 -10.26
N PRO A 71 0.77 -18.87 -11.09
CA PRO A 71 1.56 -19.55 -12.11
C PRO A 71 2.10 -18.51 -13.08
N TYR A 72 3.39 -18.61 -13.38
CA TYR A 72 3.95 -17.82 -14.47
C TYR A 72 3.30 -18.30 -15.78
N ALA A 73 2.72 -17.37 -16.54
CA ALA A 73 2.14 -17.73 -17.83
C ALA A 73 3.26 -18.34 -18.70
N PRO A 74 3.02 -19.49 -19.37
CA PRO A 74 3.99 -20.06 -20.30
C PRO A 74 4.47 -18.99 -21.27
N SER A 75 5.78 -18.98 -21.56
CA SER A 75 6.41 -17.93 -22.37
C SER A 75 5.69 -17.69 -23.70
N ALA A 76 5.14 -18.74 -24.32
CA ALA A 76 4.32 -18.66 -25.53
C ALA A 76 3.03 -17.81 -25.34
N VAL A 77 2.30 -18.02 -24.24
CA VAL A 77 1.09 -17.25 -23.91
C VAL A 77 1.46 -15.81 -23.58
N ARG A 78 2.51 -15.60 -22.77
CA ARG A 78 3.02 -14.28 -22.42
C ARG A 78 3.41 -13.48 -23.67
N ARG A 79 4.16 -14.10 -24.59
CA ARG A 79 4.58 -13.51 -25.86
C ARG A 79 3.38 -13.18 -26.76
N GLY A 80 2.41 -14.09 -26.86
CA GLY A 80 1.19 -13.86 -27.64
C GLY A 80 0.41 -12.64 -27.12
N VAL A 81 0.27 -12.51 -25.81
CA VAL A 81 -0.39 -11.35 -25.18
C VAL A 81 0.41 -10.06 -25.40
N LEU A 82 1.73 -10.08 -25.22
CA LEU A 82 2.58 -8.90 -25.44
C LEU A 82 2.51 -8.41 -26.90
N LEU A 83 2.53 -9.34 -27.87
CA LEU A 83 2.34 -9.01 -29.30
C LEU A 83 0.97 -8.40 -29.57
N ALA A 84 -0.11 -8.98 -29.02
CA ALA A 84 -1.46 -8.46 -29.18
C ALA A 84 -1.63 -7.05 -28.57
N LEU A 85 -0.88 -6.75 -27.50
CA LEU A 85 -0.86 -5.44 -26.84
C LEU A 85 0.16 -4.46 -27.45
N GLY A 86 0.97 -4.88 -28.44
CA GLY A 86 2.00 -4.05 -29.06
C GLY A 86 3.17 -3.68 -28.13
N LEU A 87 3.44 -4.48 -27.10
CA LEU A 87 4.51 -4.24 -26.12
C LEU A 87 5.79 -5.02 -26.50
N SER A 88 6.96 -4.38 -26.35
CA SER A 88 8.26 -4.98 -26.68
C SER A 88 8.63 -6.15 -25.73
N THR A 89 9.21 -7.21 -26.29
CA THR A 89 9.54 -8.47 -25.57
C THR A 89 10.98 -8.52 -25.02
N GLU A 90 11.71 -7.41 -25.00
CA GLU A 90 13.19 -7.45 -25.08
C GLU A 90 13.96 -7.49 -23.74
N ASN A 91 13.31 -7.59 -22.59
CA ASN A 91 14.00 -7.65 -21.28
C ASN A 91 13.70 -8.94 -20.50
N GLU A 92 14.15 -10.08 -21.04
CA GLU A 92 14.14 -11.38 -20.37
C GLU A 92 15.50 -11.64 -19.70
N GLN A 93 15.68 -11.17 -18.47
CA GLN A 93 16.67 -11.71 -17.54
C GLN A 93 15.91 -12.51 -16.48
N PRO A 94 16.09 -13.84 -16.39
CA PRO A 94 15.51 -14.62 -15.33
C PRO A 94 16.15 -14.22 -14.00
N ILE A 95 15.33 -13.84 -13.00
CA ILE A 95 15.78 -13.73 -11.61
C ILE A 95 16.27 -15.11 -11.20
N SER A 96 17.59 -15.26 -11.14
CA SER A 96 18.27 -16.46 -10.65
C SER A 96 17.80 -16.75 -9.23
N LEU A 97 17.39 -17.99 -9.00
CA LEU A 97 17.03 -18.59 -7.71
C LEU A 97 17.96 -18.08 -6.58
N ILE A 98 17.42 -17.27 -5.68
CA ILE A 98 18.13 -16.91 -4.44
C ILE A 98 18.11 -18.16 -3.54
N PRO A 99 19.26 -18.62 -3.00
CA PRO A 99 19.28 -19.80 -2.13
C PRO A 99 18.54 -19.55 -0.81
N ASN A 100 17.94 -20.62 -0.29
CA ASN A 100 17.20 -20.71 0.98
C ASN A 100 17.90 -19.98 2.13
N PHE A 101 17.22 -19.00 2.74
CA PHE A 101 17.64 -18.35 3.99
C PHE A 101 17.21 -19.22 5.20
N GLY A 102 17.66 -20.47 5.22
CA GLY A 102 17.30 -21.48 6.22
C GLY A 102 18.46 -21.88 7.12
N GLU A 103 19.42 -20.99 7.38
CA GLU A 103 20.63 -21.35 8.16
C GLU A 103 21.22 -20.16 8.95
N LEU A 104 20.38 -19.43 9.70
CA LEU A 104 20.87 -18.53 10.74
C LEU A 104 20.04 -18.60 12.03
N GLU A 105 19.80 -19.81 12.52
CA GLU A 105 19.50 -20.07 13.93
C GLU A 105 20.50 -21.12 14.44
N SER A 106 21.75 -20.72 14.62
CA SER A 106 22.67 -21.36 15.58
C SER A 106 24.00 -20.61 15.62
N ARG A 107 24.14 -19.71 16.60
CA ARG A 107 25.42 -19.53 17.28
C ARG A 107 25.20 -19.16 18.75
N PRO A 108 26.08 -19.64 19.65
CA PRO A 108 25.88 -19.64 21.09
C PRO A 108 26.01 -18.25 21.74
#